data_AF-A0A7S2CTH7-F1
#
_entry.id   AF-A0A7S2CTH7-F1
#
_cell.length_a   1.000
_cell.length_b   1.000
_cell.length_c   1.000
_cell.angle_alpha   90.00
_cell.angle_beta   90.00
_cell.angle_gamma   90.00
#
_symmetry.space_group_name_H-M   'P 1'
#
loop_
_entity.id
_entity.type
_entity.pdbx_description
1 polymer ?
#
loop_
_entity_poly.entity_id
_entity_poly.type
_entity_poly.pdbx_seq_one_letter_code
_entity_poly.pdbx_strand_id
1 'polypeptide(L)'
;DFGYIFGDDPKKKYVNPPPFRITNSMVVAMGGQEGKYFAQFCKLAIEAYKQLRRNAVLIMSLLRLMKDAGIEALQVNPDDKLRFVEERFRLDLDDESAEEEFLKLISDSLSHVGIQVLEGFHNIARAFR
;
A
#
# COMPACT_ATOMS: atom_id res chain seq x y z
N ASP A 1 -14.20 4.79 -8.19
CA ASP A 1 -15.22 4.61 -7.14
C ASP A 1 -14.50 4.50 -5.79
N PHE A 2 -15.02 5.18 -4.77
CA PHE A 2 -14.48 5.25 -3.40
C PHE A 2 -15.55 4.89 -2.37
N GLY A 3 -16.61 4.15 -2.76
CA GLY A 3 -17.66 3.71 -1.83
C GLY A 3 -17.18 2.80 -0.69
N TYR A 4 -15.97 2.22 -0.80
CA TYR A 4 -15.33 1.44 0.27
C TYR A 4 -13.92 1.98 0.53
N ILE A 5 -13.72 2.53 1.73
CA ILE A 5 -12.48 3.18 2.19
C ILE A 5 -12.15 2.75 3.62
N PHE A 6 -11.00 3.17 4.14
CA PHE A 6 -10.55 2.86 5.51
C PHE A 6 -10.55 1.36 5.85
N GLY A 7 -10.22 0.52 4.86
CA GLY A 7 -10.10 -0.93 5.03
C GLY A 7 -11.41 -1.70 4.88
N ASP A 8 -12.51 -1.02 4.53
CA ASP A 8 -13.71 -1.68 4.05
C ASP A 8 -13.48 -2.30 2.68
N ASP A 9 -13.92 -3.54 2.56
CA ASP A 9 -14.00 -4.24 1.29
C ASP A 9 -15.20 -5.20 1.36
N PRO A 10 -16.17 -5.13 0.43
CA PRO A 10 -17.34 -5.98 0.47
C PRO A 10 -16.98 -7.47 0.34
N LYS A 11 -15.81 -7.78 -0.23
CA LYS A 11 -15.32 -9.15 -0.43
C LYS A 11 -14.51 -9.68 0.75
N LYS A 12 -14.16 -8.85 1.75
CA LYS A 12 -13.33 -9.25 2.91
C LYS A 12 -13.91 -10.42 3.71
N LYS A 13 -15.24 -10.58 3.68
CA LYS A 13 -15.94 -11.69 4.33
C LYS A 13 -15.70 -13.05 3.67
N TYR A 14 -15.25 -13.05 2.41
CA TYR A 14 -15.17 -14.25 1.57
C TYR A 14 -13.78 -14.51 1.03
N VAL A 15 -12.94 -13.46 0.92
CA VAL A 15 -11.60 -13.51 0.36
C VAL A 15 -10.71 -12.59 1.20
N ASN A 16 -9.45 -12.98 1.43
CA ASN A 16 -8.45 -12.06 1.95
C ASN A 16 -7.95 -11.19 0.79
N PRO A 17 -8.36 -9.91 0.67
CA PRO A 17 -7.93 -9.08 -0.45
C PRO A 17 -6.42 -8.82 -0.36
N PRO A 18 -5.73 -8.70 -1.50
CA PRO A 18 -4.31 -8.41 -1.50
C PRO A 18 -4.06 -7.05 -0.80
N PRO A 19 -2.96 -6.93 -0.03
CA PRO A 19 -2.69 -5.70 0.72
C PRO A 19 -2.37 -4.52 -0.20
N PHE A 20 -1.93 -4.78 -1.44
CA PHE A 20 -1.67 -3.80 -2.48
C PHE A 20 -2.52 -4.11 -3.72
N ARG A 21 -3.20 -3.10 -4.27
CA ARG A 21 -4.02 -3.26 -5.48
C ARG A 21 -3.15 -3.14 -6.73
N ILE A 22 -2.70 -4.28 -7.24
CA ILE A 22 -2.00 -4.42 -8.53
C ILE A 22 -2.56 -5.63 -9.27
N THR A 23 -2.62 -5.57 -10.60
CA THR A 23 -3.13 -6.67 -11.43
C THR A 23 -2.06 -7.14 -12.40
N ASN A 24 -2.20 -8.36 -12.92
CA ASN A 24 -1.22 -8.92 -13.87
C ASN A 24 -1.09 -8.05 -15.12
N SER A 25 -2.21 -7.57 -15.66
CA SER A 25 -2.21 -6.69 -16.82
C SER A 25 -1.44 -5.38 -16.59
N MET A 26 -1.46 -4.83 -15.37
CA MET A 26 -0.66 -3.64 -15.03
C MET A 26 0.85 -3.96 -15.04
N VAL A 27 1.23 -5.13 -14.50
CA VAL A 27 2.63 -5.58 -14.49
C VAL A 27 3.13 -5.87 -15.90
N VAL A 28 2.33 -6.55 -16.72
CA VAL A 28 2.64 -6.80 -18.14
C VAL A 28 2.78 -5.47 -18.91
N ALA A 29 1.91 -4.49 -18.66
CA ALA A 29 2.02 -3.17 -19.28
C ALA A 29 3.29 -2.42 -18.89
N MET A 30 3.87 -2.70 -17.72
CA MET A 30 5.17 -2.18 -17.28
C MET A 30 6.37 -2.97 -17.84
N GLY A 31 6.14 -3.92 -18.73
CA GLY A 31 7.19 -4.77 -19.31
C GLY A 31 7.52 -6.01 -18.48
N GLY A 32 6.61 -6.44 -17.62
CA GLY A 32 6.80 -7.59 -16.72
C GLY A 32 7.60 -7.22 -15.47
N GLN A 33 7.80 -8.19 -14.57
CA GLN A 33 8.52 -7.99 -13.30
C GLN A 33 9.99 -7.61 -13.49
N GLU A 34 10.60 -8.05 -14.59
CA GLU A 34 11.99 -7.72 -14.95
C GLU A 34 12.07 -6.46 -15.84
N GLY A 35 10.93 -5.87 -16.19
CA GLY A 35 10.86 -4.67 -16.99
C GLY A 35 11.41 -3.46 -16.24
N LYS A 36 12.17 -2.61 -16.94
CA LYS A 36 12.72 -1.36 -16.36
C LYS A 36 11.65 -0.46 -15.72
N TYR A 37 10.43 -0.46 -16.28
CA TYR A 37 9.35 0.38 -15.76
C TYR A 37 8.72 -0.19 -14.50
N PHE A 38 8.76 -1.52 -14.30
CA PHE A 38 8.32 -2.13 -13.05
C PHE A 38 9.28 -1.78 -11.90
N ALA A 39 10.59 -1.85 -12.14
CA ALA A 39 11.59 -1.37 -11.18
C ALA A 39 11.42 0.12 -10.85
N GLN A 40 11.16 0.95 -11.87
CA GLN A 40 10.88 2.38 -11.68
C GLN A 40 9.58 2.63 -10.90
N PHE A 41 8.54 1.83 -11.13
CA PHE A 41 7.31 1.87 -10.36
C PHE A 41 7.57 1.59 -8.87
N CYS A 42 8.31 0.53 -8.55
CA CYS A 42 8.68 0.21 -7.17
C CYS A 42 9.43 1.37 -6.51
N LYS A 43 10.36 1.99 -7.24
CA LYS A 43 11.12 3.16 -6.77
C LYS A 43 10.21 4.31 -6.39
N LEU A 44 9.38 4.74 -7.33
CA LEU A 44 8.48 5.86 -7.13
C LEU A 44 7.47 5.58 -6.02
N ALA A 45 6.99 4.35 -5.91
CA ALA A 45 6.04 3.94 -4.87
C ALA A 45 6.67 4.02 -3.46
N ILE A 46 7.91 3.56 -3.30
CA ILE A 46 8.66 3.66 -2.03
C ILE A 46 8.96 5.13 -1.70
N GLU A 47 9.45 5.91 -2.67
CA GLU A 47 9.73 7.33 -2.45
C GLU A 47 8.47 8.09 -2.01
N ALA A 48 7.34 7.85 -2.68
CA ALA A 48 6.05 8.41 -2.30
C ALA A 48 5.64 7.96 -0.89
N TYR A 49 5.80 6.67 -0.56
CA TYR A 49 5.50 6.15 0.77
C TYR A 49 6.32 6.83 1.86
N LYS A 50 7.63 7.03 1.65
CA LYS A 50 8.49 7.76 2.59
C LYS A 50 8.04 9.21 2.77
N GLN A 51 7.65 9.91 1.70
CA GLN A 51 7.13 11.27 1.81
C GLN A 51 5.80 11.32 2.57
N LEU A 52 4.91 10.36 2.34
CA LEU A 52 3.64 10.25 3.06
C LEU A 52 3.88 9.98 4.56
N ARG A 53 4.82 9.09 4.90
CA ARG A 53 5.22 8.81 6.30
C ARG A 53 5.71 10.06 7.04
N ARG A 54 6.57 10.87 6.40
CA ARG A 54 7.07 12.13 6.97
C ARG A 54 5.95 13.13 7.30
N ASN A 55 4.84 13.05 6.57
CA ASN A 55 3.68 13.93 6.72
C ASN A 55 2.49 13.24 7.42
N ALA A 56 2.68 12.05 8.00
CA ALA A 56 1.59 11.25 8.54
C ALA A 56 0.81 11.98 9.64
N VAL A 57 1.48 12.73 10.51
CA VAL A 57 0.83 13.51 11.58
C VAL A 57 -0.17 14.52 11.02
N LEU A 58 0.20 15.24 9.95
CA LEU A 58 -0.69 16.21 9.30
C LEU A 58 -1.88 15.49 8.65
N ILE A 59 -1.61 14.42 7.89
CA ILE A 59 -2.66 13.64 7.21
C ILE A 59 -3.65 13.08 8.24
N MET A 60 -3.15 12.48 9.32
CA MET A 60 -3.99 11.94 10.39
C MET A 60 -4.78 13.02 11.13
N SER A 61 -4.20 14.21 11.33
CA SER A 61 -4.91 15.34 11.94
C SER A 61 -6.08 15.78 11.06
N LEU A 62 -5.86 15.91 9.75
CA LEU A 62 -6.94 16.23 8.81
C LEU A 62 -8.03 15.15 8.82
N LEU A 63 -7.66 13.87 8.76
CA LEU A 63 -8.64 12.78 8.80
C LEU A 63 -9.43 12.74 10.12
N ARG A 64 -8.80 13.06 11.25
CA ARG A 64 -9.47 13.18 12.56
C ARG A 64 -10.48 14.32 12.59
N LEU A 65 -10.23 15.43 11.91
CA LEU A 65 -11.19 16.54 11.78
C LEU A 65 -12.37 16.18 10.85
N MET A 66 -12.19 15.24 9.93
CA MET A 66 -13.22 14.82 8.97
C MET A 66 -14.24 13.82 9.55
N LYS A 67 -14.13 13.43 10.82
CA LYS A 67 -15.04 12.48 11.47
C LYS A 67 -16.52 12.88 11.32
N ASP A 68 -16.81 14.17 11.52
CA ASP A 68 -18.17 14.71 11.51
C ASP A 68 -18.57 15.30 10.14
N ALA A 69 -17.77 15.07 9.09
CA ALA A 69 -18.01 15.62 7.75
C ALA A 69 -19.10 14.91 6.94
N GLY A 70 -19.84 13.97 7.55
CA GLY A 70 -20.89 13.19 6.87
C GLY A 70 -20.37 12.09 5.94
N ILE A 71 -19.11 11.66 6.08
CA ILE A 71 -18.56 10.53 5.32
C ILE A 71 -19.16 9.23 5.85
N GLU A 72 -19.90 8.51 5.01
CA GLU A 72 -20.60 7.27 5.38
C GLU A 72 -19.68 6.24 6.06
N ALA A 73 -18.48 6.04 5.51
CA ALA A 73 -17.50 5.08 6.06
C ALA A 73 -16.95 5.45 7.46
N LEU A 74 -17.13 6.69 7.91
CA LEU A 74 -16.72 7.15 9.25
C LEU A 74 -17.90 7.23 10.25
N GLN A 75 -19.12 6.93 9.82
CA GLN A 75 -20.28 6.93 10.73
C GLN A 75 -20.22 5.80 11.77
N VAL A 76 -19.55 4.69 11.43
CA VAL A 76 -19.45 3.51 12.31
C VAL A 76 -17.98 3.26 12.65
N ASN A 77 -17.68 3.25 13.96
CA ASN A 77 -16.36 3.02 14.53
C ASN A 77 -15.23 3.88 13.91
N PRO A 78 -15.39 5.22 13.80
CA PRO A 78 -14.42 6.10 13.14
C PRO A 78 -13.01 5.97 13.72
N ASP A 79 -12.86 5.75 15.03
CA ASP A 79 -11.54 5.60 15.64
C ASP A 79 -10.80 4.36 15.17
N ASP A 80 -11.50 3.24 14.99
CA ASP A 80 -10.90 2.02 14.44
C ASP A 80 -10.51 2.20 12.96
N LYS A 81 -11.33 2.94 12.19
CA LYS A 81 -11.04 3.29 10.80
C LYS A 81 -9.80 4.17 10.66
N LEU A 82 -9.67 5.16 11.52
CA LEU A 82 -8.51 6.04 11.53
C LEU A 82 -7.27 5.31 12.03
N ARG A 83 -7.40 4.47 13.05
CA ARG A 83 -6.30 3.60 13.51
C ARG A 83 -5.81 2.67 12.41
N PHE A 84 -6.73 2.09 11.62
CA PHE A 84 -6.37 1.30 10.45
C PHE A 84 -5.51 2.07 9.45
N VAL A 85 -5.80 3.36 9.21
CA VAL A 85 -4.96 4.20 8.33
C VAL A 85 -3.61 4.50 8.97
N GLU A 86 -3.60 4.85 10.26
CA GLU A 86 -2.39 5.15 11.03
C GLU A 86 -1.39 3.98 11.00
N GLU A 87 -1.88 2.76 11.19
CA GLU A 87 -1.09 1.52 11.11
C GLU A 87 -0.44 1.30 9.74
N ARG A 88 -1.03 1.80 8.63
CA ARG A 88 -0.44 1.68 7.29
C ARG A 88 0.78 2.57 7.07
N PHE A 89 0.93 3.63 7.87
CA PHE A 89 2.14 4.43 7.82
C PHE A 89 3.34 3.73 8.46
N ARG A 90 3.13 2.70 9.30
CA ARG A 90 4.19 1.95 9.99
C ARG A 90 5.23 2.84 10.68
N LEU A 91 4.77 3.87 11.38
CA LEU A 91 5.64 4.83 12.07
C LEU A 91 6.49 4.19 13.19
N ASP A 92 6.22 2.93 13.52
CA ASP A 92 7.03 2.06 14.37
C ASP A 92 8.37 1.64 13.74
N LEU A 93 8.49 1.72 12.41
CA LEU A 93 9.68 1.34 11.64
C LEU A 93 10.52 2.56 11.27
N ASP A 94 11.84 2.36 11.14
CA ASP A 94 12.72 3.32 10.47
C ASP A 94 12.53 3.30 8.94
N ASP A 95 13.18 4.24 8.23
CA ASP A 95 12.99 4.41 6.79
C ASP A 95 13.46 3.21 5.96
N GLU A 96 14.47 2.45 6.42
CA GLU A 96 14.96 1.24 5.76
C GLU A 96 14.00 0.07 5.97
N SER A 97 13.62 -0.21 7.22
CA SER A 97 12.68 -1.29 7.55
C SER A 97 11.30 -1.06 6.93
N ALA A 98 10.85 0.19 6.86
CA ALA A 98 9.59 0.54 6.21
C ALA A 98 9.63 0.35 4.69
N GLU A 99 10.79 0.56 4.06
CA GLU A 99 10.99 0.26 2.64
C GLU A 99 10.94 -1.24 2.38
N GLU A 100 11.64 -2.04 3.19
CA GLU A 100 11.62 -3.51 3.08
C GLU A 100 10.20 -4.06 3.25
N GLU A 101 9.47 -3.56 4.24
CA GLU A 101 8.08 -3.95 4.47
C GLU A 101 7.18 -3.56 3.29
N PHE A 102 7.35 -2.36 2.74
CA PHE A 102 6.56 -1.89 1.59
C PHE A 102 6.84 -2.73 0.33
N LEU A 103 8.11 -3.07 0.10
CA LEU A 103 8.53 -3.98 -0.97
C LEU A 103 7.89 -5.37 -0.81
N LYS A 104 7.87 -5.90 0.41
CA LYS A 104 7.21 -7.17 0.72
C LYS A 104 5.72 -7.13 0.42
N LEU A 105 5.01 -6.04 0.76
CA LEU A 105 3.59 -5.88 0.44
C LEU A 105 3.30 -5.94 -1.07
N ILE A 106 4.17 -5.34 -1.89
CA ILE A 106 4.08 -5.40 -3.35
C ILE A 106 4.28 -6.86 -3.79
N SER A 107 5.35 -7.52 -3.32
CA SER A 107 5.68 -8.90 -3.64
C SER A 107 4.55 -9.89 -3.29
N ASP A 108 4.01 -9.80 -2.07
CA ASP A 108 2.90 -10.64 -1.61
C ASP A 108 1.66 -10.45 -2.49
N SER A 109 1.41 -9.22 -2.91
CA SER A 109 0.28 -8.91 -3.79
C SER A 109 0.46 -9.45 -5.21
N LEU A 110 1.69 -9.54 -5.71
CA LEU A 110 1.99 -10.20 -7.00
C LEU A 110 1.80 -11.71 -6.93
N SER A 111 2.22 -12.32 -5.82
CA SER A 111 2.00 -13.75 -5.55
C SER A 111 0.51 -14.08 -5.52
N HIS A 112 -0.31 -13.24 -4.89
CA HIS A 112 -1.77 -13.35 -4.88
C HIS A 112 -2.41 -13.27 -6.27
N VAL A 113 -1.74 -12.62 -7.23
CA VAL A 113 -2.18 -12.47 -8.61
C VAL A 113 -1.70 -13.64 -9.49
N GLY A 114 -1.03 -14.64 -8.90
CA GLY A 114 -0.53 -15.83 -9.59
C GLY A 114 0.76 -15.57 -10.37
N ILE A 115 1.44 -14.45 -10.11
CA ILE A 115 2.74 -14.16 -10.69
C ILE A 115 3.80 -14.72 -9.73
N GLN A 116 4.56 -15.72 -10.18
CA GLN A 116 5.67 -16.24 -9.39
C GLN A 116 6.68 -15.13 -9.14
N VAL A 117 6.91 -14.80 -7.88
CA VAL A 117 7.93 -13.85 -7.46
C VAL A 117 9.29 -14.54 -7.62
N LEU A 118 9.88 -14.45 -8.81
CA LEU A 118 11.24 -14.90 -9.09
C LEU A 118 12.24 -13.75 -8.93
N GLU A 119 13.54 -14.08 -8.95
CA GLU A 119 14.74 -13.31 -8.58
C GLU A 119 14.79 -11.79 -8.91
N GLY A 120 13.95 -11.31 -9.83
CA GLY A 120 13.81 -9.89 -10.17
C GLY A 120 13.51 -8.96 -8.99
N PHE A 121 12.77 -9.40 -7.96
CA PHE A 121 12.50 -8.57 -6.78
C PHE A 121 13.72 -8.40 -5.87
N HIS A 122 14.58 -9.41 -5.77
CA HIS A 122 15.88 -9.30 -5.11
C HIS A 122 16.81 -8.33 -5.85
N ASN A 123 16.75 -8.31 -7.19
CA ASN A 123 17.51 -7.36 -8.00
C ASN A 123 17.02 -5.92 -7.82
N ILE A 124 15.70 -5.73 -7.70
CA ILE A 124 15.07 -4.45 -7.35
C ILE A 124 15.58 -4.00 -5.98
N ALA A 125 15.44 -4.82 -4.93
CA ALA A 125 15.93 -4.51 -3.59
C ALA A 125 17.45 -4.20 -3.55
N ARG A 126 18.26 -4.92 -4.34
CA ARG A 126 19.70 -4.62 -4.49
C ARG A 126 19.97 -3.32 -5.24
N ALA A 127 19.15 -2.94 -6.21
CA ALA A 127 19.31 -1.70 -6.98
C ALA A 127 18.93 -0.44 -6.18
N PHE A 128 18.22 -0.61 -5.05
CA PHE A 128 17.96 0.47 -4.09
C PHE A 128 19.09 0.67 -3.07
N ARG A 129 20.04 -0.28 -2.98
CA ARG A 129 21.22 -0.21 -2.11
C ARG A 129 22.40 0.44 -2.83
#